data_AF-A0ABD3R8X5-F1
#
_entry.id   AF-A0ABD3R8X5-F1
#
_cell.length_a   1.000
_cell.length_b   1.000
_cell.length_c   1.000
_cell.angle_alpha   90.00
_cell.angle_beta   90.00
_cell.angle_gamma   90.00
#
_symmetry.space_group_name_H-M   'P 1'
#
loop_
_entity.id
_entity.type
_entity.pdbx_description
1 polymer ?
#
loop_
_entity_poly.entity_id
_entity_poly.type
_entity_poly.pdbx_seq_one_letter_code
_entity_poly.pdbx_strand_id
1 'polypeptide(L)'
;MADKKTKRYHQGHDIKSLAINFATTLLFLLPFALYFGDERKVTFYTGSVVAFLALAVVLPPFGWMRPHPYSDLPGNKPMLFRKDD
;
A
#
# COMPACT_ATOMS: atom_id res chain seq x y z
N MET A 1 26.94 -24.71 12.73
CA MET A 1 26.46 -23.36 13.08
C MET A 1 25.82 -22.76 11.84
N ALA A 2 24.50 -22.81 11.73
CA ALA A 2 23.80 -22.26 10.57
C ALA A 2 23.60 -20.76 10.78
N ASP A 3 24.18 -19.97 9.87
CA ASP A 3 24.04 -18.52 9.76
C ASP A 3 22.55 -18.12 9.79
N LYS A 4 22.09 -17.62 10.94
CA LYS A 4 20.74 -17.06 11.10
C LYS A 4 20.72 -15.72 10.40
N LYS A 5 20.64 -15.73 9.06
CA LYS A 5 20.27 -14.54 8.28
C LYS A 5 18.92 -14.06 8.80
N THR A 6 18.93 -13.01 9.60
CA THR A 6 17.76 -12.29 10.08
C THR A 6 17.02 -11.75 8.87
N LYS A 7 16.06 -12.53 8.35
CA LYS A 7 15.11 -12.04 7.36
C LYS A 7 14.39 -10.87 8.02
N ARG A 8 14.71 -9.63 7.63
CA ARG A 8 13.94 -8.44 8.00
C ARG A 8 12.51 -8.72 7.55
N TYR A 9 11.63 -9.00 8.49
CA TYR A 9 10.22 -9.16 8.18
C TYR A 9 9.72 -7.79 7.74
N HIS A 10 9.36 -7.67 6.46
CA HIS A 10 8.73 -6.47 5.92
C HIS A 10 7.34 -6.36 6.57
N GLN A 11 7.29 -5.62 7.67
CA GLN A 11 6.03 -5.16 8.27
C GLN A 11 5.27 -4.35 7.22
N GLY A 12 3.94 -4.25 7.39
CA GLY A 12 3.01 -3.67 6.41
C GLY A 12 3.16 -2.17 6.09
N HIS A 13 4.33 -1.60 6.28
CA HIS A 13 4.80 -0.30 5.81
C HIS A 13 5.66 -0.44 4.55
N ASP A 14 5.14 -1.16 3.55
CA ASP A 14 5.73 -1.23 2.22
C ASP A 14 5.19 -0.10 1.32
N ILE A 15 6.05 0.38 0.42
CA ILE A 15 5.72 1.46 -0.53
C ILE A 15 4.50 1.12 -1.39
N LYS A 16 4.29 -0.17 -1.69
CA LYS A 16 3.13 -0.64 -2.45
C LYS A 16 1.84 -0.49 -1.65
N SER A 17 1.86 -0.84 -0.36
CA SER A 17 0.72 -0.65 0.54
C SER A 17 0.41 0.83 0.79
N LEU A 18 1.42 1.69 0.81
CA LEU A 18 1.19 3.14 0.83
C LEU A 18 0.53 3.60 -0.48
N ALA A 19 1.07 3.19 -1.63
CA ALA A 19 0.56 3.56 -2.94
C ALA A 19 -0.88 3.09 -3.17
N ILE A 20 -1.22 1.86 -2.77
CA ILE A 20 -2.59 1.34 -2.94
C ILE A 20 -3.58 2.05 -2.02
N ASN A 21 -3.22 2.31 -0.76
CA ASN A 21 -4.07 3.07 0.16
C ASN A 21 -4.29 4.50 -0.34
N PHE A 22 -3.26 5.12 -0.93
CA PHE A 22 -3.38 6.45 -1.51
C PHE A 22 -4.29 6.45 -2.74
N ALA A 23 -4.10 5.50 -3.66
CA ALA A 23 -4.95 5.33 -4.83
C ALA A 23 -6.42 5.08 -4.45
N THR A 24 -6.69 4.23 -3.46
CA THR A 24 -8.05 3.96 -2.98
C THR A 24 -8.67 5.18 -2.29
N THR A 25 -7.88 5.97 -1.57
CA THR A 25 -8.36 7.22 -0.95
C THR A 25 -8.75 8.24 -2.03
N LEU A 26 -7.92 8.40 -3.06
CA LEU A 26 -8.24 9.29 -4.19
C LEU A 26 -9.47 8.80 -4.96
N LEU A 27 -9.62 7.48 -5.15
CA LEU A 27 -10.79 6.90 -5.79
C LEU A 27 -12.07 7.16 -4.98
N PHE A 28 -12.00 7.07 -3.65
CA PHE A 28 -13.13 7.39 -2.76
C PHE A 28 -13.52 8.87 -2.81
N LEU A 29 -12.53 9.76 -2.94
CA LEU A 29 -12.75 11.21 -3.04
C LEU A 29 -13.13 11.69 -4.45
N LEU A 30 -12.87 10.88 -5.49
CA LEU A 30 -13.15 11.22 -6.89
C LEU A 30 -14.60 11.67 -7.14
N PRO A 31 -15.67 11.01 -6.67
CA PRO A 31 -17.04 11.49 -6.91
C PRO A 31 -17.28 12.89 -6.34
N PHE A 32 -16.70 13.23 -5.20
CA PHE A 32 -16.79 14.56 -4.62
C PHE A 32 -16.01 15.60 -5.44
N ALA A 33 -14.82 15.23 -5.91
CA ALA A 33 -14.01 16.08 -6.79
C ALA A 33 -14.69 16.34 -8.15
N LEU A 34 -15.42 15.37 -8.69
CA LEU A 34 -16.18 15.52 -9.92
C LEU A 34 -17.47 16.32 -9.71
N TYR A 35 -18.12 16.18 -8.56
CA TYR A 35 -19.37 16.88 -8.26
C TYR A 35 -19.17 18.37 -7.91
N PHE A 36 -18.14 18.70 -7.13
CA PHE A 36 -17.86 20.07 -6.69
C PHE A 36 -16.75 20.77 -7.49
N GLY A 37 -16.04 20.04 -8.37
CA GLY A 37 -14.90 20.56 -9.12
C GLY A 37 -15.27 21.25 -10.43
N ASP A 38 -14.25 21.84 -11.07
CA ASP A 38 -14.39 22.45 -12.41
C ASP A 38 -14.51 21.34 -13.47
N GLU A 39 -15.55 21.40 -14.30
CA GLU A 39 -15.80 20.45 -15.39
C GLU A 39 -14.62 20.34 -16.36
N ARG A 40 -13.87 21.43 -16.57
CA ARG A 40 -12.68 21.44 -17.45
C ARG A 40 -11.53 20.59 -16.91
N LYS A 41 -11.58 20.22 -15.63
CA LYS A 41 -10.55 19.42 -14.94
C LYS A 41 -10.95 17.97 -14.72
N VAL A 42 -12.11 17.53 -15.22
CA VAL A 42 -12.59 16.14 -15.08
C VAL A 42 -11.56 15.12 -15.55
N THR A 43 -10.94 15.35 -16.72
CA THR A 43 -9.89 14.49 -17.27
C THR A 43 -8.66 14.45 -16.37
N PHE A 44 -8.32 15.57 -15.71
CA PHE A 44 -7.19 15.65 -14.79
C PHE A 44 -7.46 14.89 -13.50
N TYR A 45 -8.65 15.06 -12.90
CA TYR A 45 -9.05 14.34 -11.69
C TYR A 45 -9.08 12.83 -11.93
N THR A 46 -9.75 12.40 -12.98
CA THR A 46 -9.84 10.99 -13.36
C THR A 46 -8.46 10.43 -13.73
N GLY A 47 -7.68 11.18 -14.50
CA GLY A 47 -6.33 10.79 -14.91
C GLY A 47 -5.39 10.60 -13.72
N SER A 48 -5.47 11.45 -12.70
CA SER A 48 -4.65 11.31 -11.49
C SER A 48 -4.95 10.00 -10.74
N VAL A 49 -6.22 9.65 -10.56
CA VAL A 49 -6.63 8.40 -9.88
C VAL A 49 -6.14 7.18 -10.65
N VAL A 50 -6.32 7.19 -11.98
CA VAL A 50 -5.85 6.10 -12.85
C VAL A 50 -4.33 5.96 -12.80
N ALA A 51 -3.59 7.08 -12.81
CA ALA A 51 -2.13 7.08 -12.70
C ALA A 51 -1.65 6.48 -11.38
N PHE A 52 -2.27 6.86 -10.25
CA PHE A 52 -1.93 6.28 -8.94
C PHE A 52 -2.30 4.80 -8.83
N LEU A 53 -3.41 4.38 -9.45
CA LEU A 53 -3.79 2.96 -9.53
C LEU A 53 -2.77 2.17 -10.36
N ALA A 54 -2.38 2.68 -11.52
CA ALA A 54 -1.37 2.06 -12.38
C ALA A 54 -0.01 1.97 -11.67
N LEU A 55 0.40 3.01 -10.94
CA LEU A 55 1.59 2.99 -10.09
C LEU A 55 1.49 1.91 -9.01
N ALA A 56 0.34 1.76 -8.34
CA ALA A 56 0.16 0.71 -7.34
C ALA A 56 0.25 -0.71 -7.92
N VAL A 57 -0.11 -0.90 -9.19
CA VAL A 57 0.02 -2.19 -9.91
C VAL A 57 1.47 -2.46 -10.32
N VAL A 58 2.15 -1.47 -10.90
CA VAL A 58 3.53 -1.59 -11.41
C VAL A 58 4.56 -1.65 -10.29
N LEU A 59 4.31 -0.95 -9.17
CA LEU A 59 5.24 -0.96 -8.04
C LEU A 59 5.44 -2.41 -7.57
N PRO A 60 6.69 -2.88 -7.54
CA PRO A 60 6.99 -4.27 -7.20
C PRO A 60 6.40 -4.57 -5.82
N PRO A 61 5.76 -5.73 -5.64
CA PRO A 61 5.34 -6.18 -4.33
C PRO A 61 6.59 -6.50 -3.51
N PHE A 62 7.15 -5.49 -2.84
CA PHE A 62 7.98 -5.71 -1.67
C PHE A 62 7.08 -6.29 -0.58
N GLY A 63 6.79 -7.59 -0.66
CA GLY A 63 5.86 -8.27 0.24
C GLY A 63 4.75 -9.09 -0.42
N TRP A 64 4.92 -9.69 -1.61
CA TRP A 64 3.99 -10.74 -2.09
C TRP A 64 3.93 -11.94 -1.12
N MET A 65 4.93 -12.08 -0.27
CA MET A 65 4.90 -12.90 0.95
C MET A 65 4.40 -12.10 2.16
N ARG A 66 3.28 -11.39 2.05
CA ARG A 66 2.56 -10.98 3.27
C ARG A 66 1.99 -12.26 3.87
N PRO A 67 2.40 -12.64 5.08
CA PRO A 67 1.76 -13.75 5.77
C PRO A 67 0.25 -13.55 5.77
N HIS A 68 -0.52 -14.60 5.49
CA HIS A 68 -1.95 -14.56 5.74
C HIS A 68 -2.18 -14.16 7.21
N PRO A 69 -3.21 -13.38 7.57
CA PRO A 69 -3.49 -12.96 8.95
C PRO A 69 -3.54 -14.08 10.01
N TYR A 70 -3.70 -15.33 9.59
CA TYR A 70 -3.68 -16.53 10.44
C TYR A 70 -2.42 -17.39 10.27
N SER A 71 -1.38 -16.87 9.64
CA SER A 71 -0.11 -17.56 9.46
C SER A 71 0.76 -17.32 10.69
N ASP A 72 1.34 -18.40 11.24
CA ASP A 72 2.25 -18.37 12.40
C ASP A 72 3.63 -17.73 12.09
N LEU A 73 3.73 -16.98 10.99
CA LEU A 73 4.94 -16.26 10.64
C LEU A 73 5.16 -15.10 11.64
N PRO A 74 6.39 -14.91 12.14
CA PRO A 74 6.67 -13.97 13.22
C PRO A 74 6.45 -12.48 12.87
N GLY A 75 6.23 -12.15 11.59
CA GLY A 75 5.85 -10.81 11.12
C GLY A 75 4.33 -10.55 11.08
N ASN A 76 3.49 -11.54 11.41
CA ASN A 76 2.04 -11.47 11.29
C ASN A 76 1.31 -11.19 12.62
N LYS A 77 2.05 -10.94 13.71
CA LYS A 77 1.41 -10.66 15.00
C LYS A 77 0.84 -9.24 15.00
N PRO A 78 -0.45 -9.05 15.31
CA PRO A 78 -1.02 -7.72 15.43
C PRO A 78 -0.32 -7.01 16.60
N MET A 79 0.30 -5.86 16.32
CA MET A 79 0.95 -4.99 17.30
C MET A 79 2.16 -5.57 18.04
N LEU A 80 3.21 -5.97 17.32
CA LEU A 80 4.54 -6.02 17.91
C LEU A 80 5.14 -4.60 17.90
N PHE A 81 4.99 -3.85 18.99
CA PHE A 81 5.93 -2.79 19.34
C PHE A 81 7.27 -3.45 19.67
N ARG A 82 8.01 -3.83 18.63
CA ARG A 82 9.32 -4.46 18.79
C ARG A 82 10.32 -3.33 18.99
N LYS A 83 10.92 -3.29 20.18
CA LYS A 83 12.05 -2.43 20.47
C LYS A 83 13.17 -2.85 19.52
N ASP A 84 13.62 -1.92 18.68
CA ASP A 84 14.76 -2.14 17.80
C ASP A 84 16.01 -2.29 18.67
N ASP A 85 16.62 -3.49 18.66
CA ASP A 85 17.99 -3.73 19.12
C ASP A 85 18.93 -3.73 17.89
#